data_AF-A0A1E3P353-F1
#
_entry.id   AF-A0A1E3P353-F1
#
_cell.length_a   1.000
_cell.length_b   1.000
_cell.length_c   1.000
_cell.angle_alpha   90.00
_cell.angle_beta   90.00
_cell.angle_gamma   90.00
#
_symmetry.space_group_name_H-M   'P 1'
#
loop_
_entity.id
_entity.type
_entity.pdbx_description
1 polymer ?
#
loop_
_entity_poly.entity_id
_entity_poly.type
_entity_poly.pdbx_seq_one_letter_code
_entity_poly.pdbx_strand_id
1 'polypeptide(L)'
;ANNTLPIVLRTKKVVFEDIQKENPKSEGVQLKFKQYTGYFKSIIHFYRIGIQNVWQNRTRVAEIKSKYSIENVEQDGSITKRKLKNSGDLINLLNALETMQIIEQETLKKFDKTTILNLNRLEFQTILRTQQDFYKIPLFAMILLVFAETTPILCYIFPELAPSTCVFPGLLIKKYSSSTKAFQQLTKLRLERYGAVYSQGEIPFQSVYKLPHDELKLLVQSLNLKSKYLPVFLYPISTLQARLKFHYDLIKVDNHYLINGEDGNNIWGLNKNELIRSCLDRGLLDLEKDDL
;
A
#
# COMPACT_ATOMS: atom_id res chain seq x y z
N ALA A 1 -10.24 -1.81 6.82
CA ALA A 1 -8.84 -2.13 6.47
C ALA A 1 -7.92 -2.36 7.68
N ASN A 2 -8.42 -2.31 8.93
CA ASN A 2 -7.57 -2.28 10.14
C ASN A 2 -6.58 -3.46 10.27
N ASN A 3 -6.93 -4.64 9.77
CA ASN A 3 -6.06 -5.82 9.84
C ASN A 3 -4.98 -5.86 8.74
N THR A 4 -5.01 -4.93 7.78
CA THR A 4 -3.99 -4.82 6.70
C THR A 4 -2.91 -3.79 7.01
N LEU A 5 -3.09 -3.01 8.07
CA LEU A 5 -2.18 -1.97 8.51
C LEU A 5 -1.48 -2.40 9.81
N PRO A 6 -0.29 -1.82 10.11
CA PRO A 6 0.39 -2.10 11.36
C PRO A 6 -0.40 -1.54 12.54
N ILE A 7 -0.37 -2.29 13.65
CA ILE A 7 -0.91 -1.81 14.92
C ILE A 7 -0.01 -0.68 15.44
N VAL A 8 -0.60 0.30 16.11
CA VAL A 8 0.18 1.37 16.75
C VAL A 8 1.01 0.76 17.87
N LEU A 9 2.34 0.72 17.67
CA LEU A 9 3.26 0.30 18.71
C LEU A 9 3.30 1.36 19.81
N ARG A 10 3.18 0.95 21.07
CA ARG A 10 3.39 1.84 22.21
C ARG A 10 4.85 2.33 22.21
N THR A 11 5.04 3.63 22.43
CA THR A 11 6.39 4.21 22.49
C THR A 11 7.15 3.70 23.71
N LYS A 12 8.49 3.68 23.63
CA LYS A 12 9.35 3.27 24.75
C LYS A 12 9.01 4.03 26.04
N LYS A 13 8.72 5.33 25.93
CA LYS A 13 8.36 6.19 27.07
C LYS A 13 7.08 5.70 27.76
N VAL A 14 6.01 5.50 26.98
CA VAL A 14 4.72 5.03 27.51
C VAL A 14 4.85 3.66 28.17
N VAL A 15 5.55 2.72 27.54
CA VAL A 15 5.77 1.39 28.13
C VAL A 15 6.59 1.47 29.41
N PHE A 16 7.60 2.35 29.47
CA PHE A 16 8.44 2.49 30.66
C PHE A 16 7.69 3.13 31.83
N GLU A 17 6.83 4.11 31.54
CA GLU A 17 5.92 4.75 32.51
C GLU A 17 4.87 3.75 33.04
N ASP A 18 4.26 2.95 32.16
CA ASP A 18 3.29 1.91 32.54
C ASP A 18 3.94 0.89 33.50
N ILE A 19 5.14 0.41 33.17
CA ILE A 19 5.88 -0.57 33.98
C ILE A 19 6.33 0.03 35.33
N GLN A 20 6.68 1.32 35.35
CA GLN A 20 7.01 2.04 36.57
C GLN A 20 5.79 2.20 37.49
N LYS A 21 4.61 2.48 36.92
CA LYS A 21 3.35 2.53 37.67
C LYS A 21 2.94 1.16 38.21
N GLU A 22 3.16 0.09 37.45
CA GLU A 22 2.86 -1.29 37.87
C GLU A 22 3.83 -1.82 38.94
N ASN A 23 5.06 -1.30 39.01
CA ASN A 23 6.09 -1.75 39.94
C ASN A 23 6.69 -0.60 40.76
N PRO A 24 5.90 0.07 41.63
CA PRO A 24 6.38 1.23 42.39
C PRO A 24 7.47 0.87 43.42
N LYS A 25 7.57 -0.41 43.80
CA LYS A 25 8.53 -0.90 44.82
C LYS A 25 9.88 -1.35 44.24
N SER A 26 10.02 -1.44 42.92
CA SER A 26 11.30 -1.82 42.31
C SER A 26 12.07 -0.58 41.90
N GLU A 27 13.28 -0.42 42.45
CA GLU A 27 14.16 0.72 42.16
C GLU A 27 15.44 0.27 41.42
N GLY A 28 16.11 1.24 40.79
CA GLY A 28 17.43 1.06 40.19
C GLY A 28 17.48 0.08 39.01
N VAL A 29 18.43 -0.85 39.06
CA VAL A 29 18.76 -1.77 37.95
C VAL A 29 17.61 -2.74 37.66
N GLN A 30 16.89 -3.19 38.69
CA GLN A 30 15.76 -4.11 38.53
C GLN A 30 14.59 -3.48 37.76
N LEU A 31 14.30 -2.20 38.03
CA LEU A 31 13.28 -1.47 37.29
C LEU A 31 13.65 -1.32 35.82
N LYS A 32 14.91 -0.93 35.54
CA LYS A 32 15.40 -0.81 34.16
C LYS A 32 15.30 -2.15 33.42
N PHE A 33 15.69 -3.25 34.07
CA PHE A 33 15.56 -4.58 33.47
C PHE A 33 14.09 -4.92 33.15
N LYS A 34 13.16 -4.69 34.08
CA LYS A 34 11.72 -4.88 33.85
C LYS A 34 11.18 -4.00 32.71
N GLN A 35 11.64 -2.74 32.63
CA GLN A 35 11.25 -1.83 31.56
C GLN A 35 11.69 -2.34 30.18
N TYR A 36 12.94 -2.80 30.06
CA TYR A 36 13.45 -3.36 28.81
C TYR A 36 12.78 -4.68 28.43
N THR A 37 12.56 -5.59 29.39
CA THR A 37 11.87 -6.86 29.10
C THR A 37 10.40 -6.65 28.72
N GLY A 38 9.71 -5.70 29.35
CA GLY A 38 8.34 -5.35 28.99
C GLY A 38 8.25 -4.68 27.61
N TYR A 39 9.19 -3.81 27.27
CA TYR A 39 9.28 -3.24 25.92
C TYR A 39 9.61 -4.30 24.86
N PHE A 40 10.50 -5.23 25.17
CA PHE A 40 10.80 -6.35 24.27
C PHE A 40 9.57 -7.25 24.04
N LYS A 41 8.82 -7.55 25.11
CA LYS A 41 7.57 -8.30 25.03
C LYS A 41 6.53 -7.59 24.15
N SER A 42 6.44 -6.25 24.20
CA SER A 42 5.54 -5.48 23.35
C SER A 42 5.94 -5.53 21.87
N ILE A 43 7.24 -5.52 21.56
CA ILE A 43 7.77 -5.68 20.19
C ILE A 43 7.45 -7.09 19.65
N ILE A 44 7.74 -8.15 20.41
CA ILE A 44 7.40 -9.52 19.99
C ILE A 44 5.90 -9.65 19.75
N HIS A 45 5.10 -9.09 20.65
CA HIS A 45 3.64 -9.10 20.52
C HIS A 45 3.18 -8.38 19.24
N PHE A 46 3.76 -7.22 18.94
CA PHE A 46 3.51 -6.48 17.69
C PHE A 46 3.79 -7.33 16.45
N TYR A 47 4.95 -7.98 16.36
CA TYR A 47 5.28 -8.83 15.22
C TYR A 47 4.39 -10.07 15.13
N ARG A 48 4.10 -10.71 16.26
CA ARG A 48 3.21 -11.87 16.31
C ARG A 48 1.83 -11.51 15.77
N ILE A 49 1.24 -10.39 16.21
CA ILE A 49 -0.06 -9.95 15.69
C ILE A 49 0.06 -9.59 14.20
N GLY A 50 1.11 -8.90 13.78
CA GLY A 50 1.32 -8.55 12.38
C GLY A 50 1.35 -9.78 11.46
N ILE A 51 2.04 -10.85 11.87
CA ILE A 51 2.07 -12.13 11.12
C ILE A 51 0.69 -12.82 11.15
N GLN A 52 0.04 -12.88 12.31
CA GLN A 52 -1.31 -13.46 12.44
C GLN A 52 -2.31 -12.73 11.55
N ASN A 53 -2.23 -11.40 11.47
CA ASN A 53 -3.08 -10.57 10.64
C ASN A 53 -2.93 -10.93 9.16
N VAL A 54 -1.71 -11.09 8.64
CA VAL A 54 -1.52 -11.46 7.22
C VAL A 54 -2.06 -12.86 6.94
N TRP A 55 -1.90 -13.81 7.87
CA TRP A 55 -2.49 -15.15 7.77
C TRP A 55 -4.02 -15.13 7.74
N GLN A 56 -4.66 -14.40 8.65
CA GLN A 56 -6.10 -14.21 8.65
C GLN A 56 -6.59 -13.47 7.40
N ASN A 57 -5.80 -12.52 6.88
CA ASN A 57 -6.16 -11.85 5.65
C ASN A 57 -6.06 -12.80 4.45
N ARG A 58 -5.15 -13.77 4.44
CA ARG A 58 -5.07 -14.77 3.36
C ARG A 58 -6.33 -15.64 3.31
N THR A 59 -6.84 -16.09 4.45
CA THR A 59 -8.08 -16.87 4.49
C THR A 59 -9.26 -16.02 4.00
N ARG A 60 -9.37 -14.77 4.47
CA ARG A 60 -10.37 -13.82 3.97
C ARG A 60 -10.25 -13.57 2.46
N VAL A 61 -9.05 -13.45 1.92
CA VAL A 61 -8.84 -13.27 0.46
C VAL A 61 -9.30 -14.50 -0.31
N ALA A 62 -9.10 -15.72 0.21
CA ALA A 62 -9.62 -16.93 -0.42
C ALA A 62 -11.15 -16.95 -0.42
N GLU A 63 -11.78 -16.56 0.69
CA GLU A 63 -13.24 -16.43 0.80
C GLU A 63 -13.77 -15.38 -0.20
N ILE A 64 -13.19 -14.18 -0.21
CA ILE A 64 -13.55 -13.10 -1.14
C ILE A 64 -13.41 -13.60 -2.59
N LYS A 65 -12.27 -14.19 -2.96
CA LYS A 65 -12.07 -14.74 -4.32
C LYS A 65 -13.04 -15.86 -4.68
N SER A 66 -13.59 -16.59 -3.71
CA SER A 66 -14.59 -17.62 -3.95
C SER A 66 -15.99 -17.06 -4.18
N LYS A 67 -16.30 -15.90 -3.58
CA LYS A 67 -17.57 -15.19 -3.77
C LYS A 67 -17.69 -14.57 -5.17
N TYR A 68 -16.57 -14.10 -5.72
CA TYR A 68 -16.55 -13.37 -6.98
C TYR A 68 -16.04 -14.25 -8.13
N SER A 69 -16.90 -14.50 -9.11
CA SER A 69 -16.56 -15.12 -10.39
C SER A 69 -16.74 -14.12 -11.52
N ILE A 70 -15.82 -14.14 -12.47
CA ILE A 70 -15.90 -13.39 -13.71
C ILE A 70 -16.73 -14.21 -14.68
N GLU A 71 -17.78 -13.62 -15.23
CA GLU A 71 -18.54 -14.19 -16.34
C GLU A 71 -17.96 -13.65 -17.64
N ASN A 72 -17.38 -14.52 -18.47
CA ASN A 72 -16.95 -14.17 -19.82
C ASN A 72 -17.98 -14.71 -20.80
N VAL A 73 -18.42 -13.86 -21.73
CA VAL A 73 -19.28 -14.27 -22.85
C VAL A 73 -18.36 -14.63 -24.02
N GLU A 74 -18.38 -15.89 -24.42
CA GLU A 74 -17.63 -16.37 -25.59
C GLU A 74 -18.35 -16.02 -26.90
N GLN A 75 -17.65 -16.14 -28.04
CA GLN A 75 -18.19 -15.77 -29.35
C GLN A 75 -19.41 -16.61 -29.78
N ASP A 76 -19.58 -17.78 -29.17
CA ASP A 76 -20.72 -18.68 -29.33
C ASP A 76 -21.92 -18.34 -28.44
N GLY A 77 -21.81 -17.28 -27.61
CA GLY A 77 -22.82 -16.86 -26.65
C GLY A 77 -22.84 -17.67 -25.36
N SER A 78 -21.90 -18.61 -25.16
CA SER A 78 -21.78 -19.35 -23.91
C SER A 78 -21.12 -18.49 -22.83
N ILE A 79 -21.59 -18.64 -21.58
CA ILE A 79 -21.07 -17.88 -20.43
C ILE A 79 -20.13 -18.79 -19.64
N THR A 80 -18.83 -18.50 -19.69
CA THR A 80 -17.83 -19.22 -18.88
C THR A 80 -17.49 -18.46 -17.59
N LYS A 81 -17.67 -19.14 -16.45
CA LYS A 81 -17.35 -18.60 -15.12
C LYS A 81 -15.88 -18.86 -14.78
N ARG A 82 -15.06 -17.81 -14.74
CA ARG A 82 -13.65 -17.87 -14.35
C ARG A 82 -13.45 -17.25 -12.96
N LYS A 83 -12.71 -17.94 -12.09
CA LYS A 83 -12.27 -17.39 -10.80
C LYS A 83 -11.17 -16.33 -10.96
N LEU A 84 -11.17 -15.34 -10.08
CA LEU A 84 -10.12 -14.32 -9.98
C LEU A 84 -8.76 -14.95 -9.68
N LYS A 85 -7.81 -14.91 -10.63
CA LYS A 85 -6.46 -15.45 -10.43
C LYS A 85 -5.62 -14.51 -9.57
N ASN A 86 -5.39 -13.29 -10.08
CA ASN A 86 -4.45 -12.32 -9.51
C ASN A 86 -5.09 -10.95 -9.24
N SER A 87 -4.41 -10.10 -8.46
CA SER A 87 -4.76 -8.68 -8.30
C SER A 87 -4.79 -7.93 -9.64
N GLY A 88 -3.89 -8.28 -10.57
CA GLY A 88 -3.88 -7.77 -11.94
C GLY A 88 -5.20 -7.97 -12.66
N ASP A 89 -5.68 -9.22 -12.70
CA ASP A 89 -6.96 -9.58 -13.32
C ASP A 89 -8.12 -8.78 -12.70
N LEU A 90 -8.11 -8.59 -11.38
CA LEU A 90 -9.13 -7.82 -10.67
C LEU A 90 -9.14 -6.35 -11.08
N ILE A 91 -7.97 -5.69 -11.09
CA ILE A 91 -7.87 -4.27 -11.44
C ILE A 91 -8.28 -4.03 -12.90
N ASN A 92 -7.81 -4.88 -13.81
CA ASN A 92 -8.17 -4.76 -15.23
C ASN A 92 -9.67 -4.90 -15.45
N LEU A 93 -10.31 -5.83 -14.74
CA LEU A 93 -11.75 -6.02 -14.82
C LEU A 93 -12.51 -4.85 -14.20
N LEU A 94 -12.13 -4.38 -13.02
CA LEU A 94 -12.78 -3.23 -12.39
C LEU A 94 -12.67 -1.97 -13.27
N ASN A 95 -11.52 -1.75 -13.91
CA ASN A 95 -11.38 -0.67 -14.89
C ASN A 95 -12.27 -0.86 -16.12
N ALA A 96 -12.40 -2.08 -16.64
CA ALA A 96 -13.27 -2.37 -17.77
C ALA A 96 -14.74 -2.09 -17.40
N LEU A 97 -15.18 -2.52 -16.22
CA LEU A 97 -16.52 -2.23 -15.70
C LEU A 97 -16.75 -0.73 -15.52
N GLU A 98 -15.79 0.00 -14.94
CA GLU A 98 -15.89 1.46 -14.80
C GLU A 98 -16.04 2.14 -16.17
N THR A 99 -15.26 1.72 -17.17
CA THR A 99 -15.40 2.28 -18.53
C THR A 99 -16.75 1.94 -19.17
N MET A 100 -17.28 0.73 -18.96
CA MET A 100 -18.61 0.37 -19.44
C MET A 100 -19.69 1.22 -18.77
N GLN A 101 -19.60 1.43 -17.45
CA GLN A 101 -20.54 2.29 -16.72
C GLN A 101 -20.55 3.72 -17.24
N ILE A 102 -19.37 4.30 -17.51
CA ILE A 102 -19.28 5.66 -18.07
C ILE A 102 -19.97 5.71 -19.44
N ILE A 103 -19.69 4.73 -20.31
CA ILE A 103 -20.30 4.65 -21.65
C ILE A 103 -21.82 4.48 -21.53
N GLU A 104 -22.32 3.59 -20.66
CA GLU A 104 -23.75 3.38 -20.43
C GLU A 104 -24.44 4.64 -19.89
N GLN A 105 -23.80 5.36 -18.96
CA GLN A 105 -24.31 6.63 -18.45
C GLN A 105 -24.44 7.68 -19.55
N GLU A 106 -23.41 7.80 -20.41
CA GLU A 106 -23.40 8.74 -21.52
C GLU A 106 -24.42 8.38 -22.61
N THR A 107 -24.60 7.09 -22.89
CA THR A 107 -25.44 6.61 -24.00
C THR A 107 -26.90 6.39 -23.63
N LEU A 108 -27.17 5.79 -22.47
CA LEU A 108 -28.51 5.33 -22.10
C LEU A 108 -29.23 6.25 -21.10
N LYS A 109 -28.52 7.18 -20.42
CA LYS A 109 -29.03 8.01 -19.31
C LYS A 109 -29.80 7.23 -18.23
N LYS A 110 -29.70 5.90 -18.23
CA LYS A 110 -30.27 4.98 -17.27
C LYS A 110 -29.11 4.29 -16.61
N PHE A 111 -29.03 4.48 -15.30
CA PHE A 111 -28.02 3.84 -14.48
C PHE A 111 -28.56 2.48 -14.08
N ASP A 112 -28.20 1.43 -14.82
CA ASP A 112 -28.47 0.08 -14.35
C ASP A 112 -27.38 -0.28 -13.34
N LYS A 113 -27.77 -0.35 -12.06
CA LYS A 113 -26.87 -0.56 -10.93
C LYS A 113 -26.52 -2.04 -10.75
N THR A 114 -26.68 -2.86 -11.79
CA THR A 114 -26.37 -4.29 -11.79
C THR A 114 -24.87 -4.48 -11.99
N THR A 115 -24.09 -4.00 -11.01
CA THR A 115 -22.64 -4.16 -10.93
C THR A 115 -22.26 -5.63 -10.80
N ILE A 116 -21.57 -6.16 -11.81
CA ILE A 116 -21.10 -7.54 -11.89
C ILE A 116 -20.07 -7.88 -10.77
N LEU A 117 -19.59 -6.89 -10.00
CA LEU A 117 -18.84 -7.10 -8.76
C LEU A 117 -19.23 -6.06 -7.69
N ASN A 118 -20.18 -6.40 -6.83
CA ASN A 118 -20.39 -5.67 -5.57
C ASN A 118 -19.26 -5.99 -4.58
N LEU A 119 -18.05 -5.49 -4.87
CA LEU A 119 -16.85 -5.63 -4.04
C LEU A 119 -16.66 -4.36 -3.20
N ASN A 120 -16.56 -4.49 -1.89
CA ASN A 120 -16.29 -3.32 -1.03
C ASN A 120 -14.81 -2.90 -1.16
N ARG A 121 -14.51 -1.60 -1.03
CA ARG A 121 -13.14 -1.06 -0.96
C ARG A 121 -12.27 -1.82 0.03
N LEU A 122 -12.82 -2.18 1.19
CA LEU A 122 -12.08 -2.93 2.21
C LEU A 122 -11.61 -4.29 1.68
N GLU A 123 -12.46 -4.99 0.95
CA GLU A 123 -12.14 -6.29 0.35
C GLU A 123 -11.11 -6.13 -0.78
N PHE A 124 -11.30 -5.13 -1.64
CA PHE A 124 -10.35 -4.75 -2.69
C PHE A 124 -8.94 -4.53 -2.12
N GLN A 125 -8.80 -3.67 -1.10
CA GLN A 125 -7.51 -3.41 -0.47
C GLN A 125 -6.92 -4.63 0.23
N THR A 126 -7.77 -5.45 0.86
CA THR A 126 -7.34 -6.68 1.52
C THR A 126 -6.74 -7.64 0.51
N ILE A 127 -7.33 -7.80 -0.69
CA ILE A 127 -6.78 -8.62 -1.77
C ILE A 127 -5.42 -8.09 -2.22
N LEU A 128 -5.31 -6.79 -2.51
CA LEU A 128 -4.09 -6.19 -3.04
C LEU A 128 -2.91 -6.32 -2.06
N ARG A 129 -3.13 -5.93 -0.80
CA ARG A 129 -2.07 -5.87 0.22
C ARG A 129 -1.61 -7.26 0.65
N THR A 130 -2.56 -8.17 0.88
CA THR A 130 -2.25 -9.51 1.38
C THR A 130 -1.43 -10.31 0.37
N GLN A 131 -1.70 -10.17 -0.93
CA GLN A 131 -0.91 -10.86 -1.95
C GLN A 131 0.56 -10.44 -1.90
N GLN A 132 0.86 -9.16 -1.67
CA GLN A 132 2.24 -8.67 -1.58
C GLN A 132 2.93 -9.08 -0.27
N ASP A 133 2.19 -9.04 0.84
CA ASP A 133 2.74 -9.35 2.16
C ASP A 133 2.92 -10.85 2.41
N PHE A 134 2.08 -11.70 1.82
CA PHE A 134 2.10 -13.13 2.11
C PHE A 134 3.42 -13.80 1.71
N TYR A 135 4.00 -13.45 0.56
CA TYR A 135 5.27 -14.02 0.12
C TYR A 135 6.45 -13.65 1.03
N LYS A 136 6.32 -12.60 1.85
CA LYS A 136 7.34 -12.16 2.78
C LYS A 136 7.31 -12.90 4.11
N ILE A 137 6.17 -13.50 4.48
CA ILE A 137 5.98 -14.14 5.79
C ILE A 137 7.01 -15.24 6.06
N PRO A 138 7.26 -16.22 5.16
CA PRO A 138 8.15 -17.33 5.49
C PRO A 138 9.57 -16.85 5.81
N LEU A 139 10.08 -15.93 5.00
CA LEU A 139 11.40 -15.33 5.20
C LEU A 139 11.44 -14.48 6.47
N PHE A 140 10.41 -13.67 6.70
CA PHE A 140 10.32 -12.82 7.89
C PHE A 140 10.21 -13.63 9.19
N ALA A 141 9.45 -14.73 9.18
CA ALA A 141 9.29 -15.63 10.33
C ALA A 141 10.59 -16.36 10.66
N MET A 142 11.33 -16.83 9.65
CA MET A 142 12.67 -17.41 9.83
C MET A 142 13.61 -16.40 10.50
N ILE A 143 13.62 -15.16 10.01
CA ILE A 143 14.46 -14.10 10.55
C ILE A 143 14.08 -13.79 12.00
N LEU A 144 12.79 -13.67 12.30
CA LEU A 144 12.34 -13.41 13.66
C LEU A 144 12.70 -14.56 14.62
N LEU A 145 12.71 -15.81 14.14
CA LEU A 145 13.11 -16.97 14.95
C LEU A 145 14.61 -16.95 15.24
N VAL A 146 15.45 -16.70 14.23
CA VAL A 146 16.93 -16.72 14.37
C VAL A 146 17.44 -15.48 15.10
N PHE A 147 16.92 -14.31 14.74
CA PHE A 147 17.49 -13.02 15.11
C PHE A 147 16.71 -12.30 16.20
N ALA A 148 15.50 -12.75 16.57
CA ALA A 148 14.56 -12.21 17.57
C ALA A 148 14.81 -10.75 17.98
N GLU A 149 15.79 -10.50 18.86
CA GLU A 149 16.21 -9.19 19.37
C GLU A 149 16.78 -8.22 18.34
N THR A 150 17.53 -8.70 17.35
CA THR A 150 18.14 -7.90 16.28
C THR A 150 17.20 -7.67 15.09
N THR A 151 16.02 -8.30 15.06
CA THR A 151 15.00 -8.12 14.01
C THR A 151 14.62 -6.65 13.75
N PRO A 152 14.37 -5.80 14.77
CA PRO A 152 14.08 -4.38 14.55
C PRO A 152 15.21 -3.63 13.85
N ILE A 153 16.47 -3.96 14.17
CA ILE A 153 17.65 -3.38 13.51
C ILE A 153 17.72 -3.81 12.05
N LEU A 154 17.46 -5.10 11.79
CA LEU A 154 17.44 -5.62 10.43
C LEU A 154 16.31 -4.99 9.61
N CYS A 155 15.11 -4.81 10.18
CA CYS A 155 14.00 -4.08 9.56
C CYS A 155 14.33 -2.60 9.31
N TYR A 156 15.19 -1.99 10.13
CA TYR A 156 15.67 -0.63 9.92
C TYR A 156 16.66 -0.50 8.75
N ILE A 157 17.46 -1.53 8.51
CA ILE A 157 18.38 -1.58 7.37
C ILE A 157 17.64 -1.98 6.10
N PHE A 158 16.80 -3.03 6.18
CA PHE A 158 16.06 -3.64 5.08
C PHE A 158 14.54 -3.59 5.30
N PRO A 159 13.89 -2.42 5.13
CA PRO A 159 12.45 -2.26 5.41
C PRO A 159 11.54 -3.05 4.46
N GLU A 160 12.05 -3.51 3.31
CA GLU A 160 11.28 -4.32 2.35
C GLU A 160 10.98 -5.74 2.85
N LEU A 161 11.77 -6.22 3.81
CA LEU A 161 11.68 -7.57 4.37
C LEU A 161 10.41 -7.78 5.21
N ALA A 162 10.03 -6.76 5.98
CA ALA A 162 8.85 -6.84 6.82
C ALA A 162 7.57 -6.76 5.96
N PRO A 163 6.54 -7.57 6.26
CA PRO A 163 5.21 -7.35 5.68
C PRO A 163 4.66 -6.01 6.15
N SER A 164 3.75 -5.40 5.39
CA SER A 164 3.26 -4.05 5.69
C SER A 164 2.56 -3.93 7.04
N THR A 165 2.03 -5.05 7.58
CA THR A 165 1.48 -5.15 8.94
C THR A 165 2.52 -5.12 10.07
N CYS A 166 3.80 -5.30 9.76
CA CYS A 166 4.92 -5.31 10.71
C CYS A 166 5.88 -4.12 10.53
N VAL A 167 5.53 -3.12 9.72
CA VAL A 167 6.38 -1.94 9.49
C VAL A 167 6.11 -0.89 10.56
N PHE A 168 7.17 -0.44 11.24
CA PHE A 168 7.07 0.69 12.17
C PHE A 168 6.84 2.02 11.44
N PRO A 169 6.05 2.95 11.99
CA PRO A 169 5.80 4.25 11.36
C PRO A 169 7.09 5.06 11.14
N GLY A 170 8.04 5.03 12.08
CA GLY A 170 9.35 5.68 11.90
C GLY A 170 10.22 5.09 10.77
N LEU A 171 9.93 3.86 10.32
CA LEU A 171 10.61 3.25 9.16
C LEU A 171 10.06 3.76 7.83
N LEU A 172 8.87 4.35 7.81
CA LEU A 172 8.27 4.88 6.58
C LEU A 172 9.13 6.02 6.03
N ILE A 173 9.59 6.95 6.86
CA ILE A 173 10.46 8.06 6.43
C ILE A 173 11.69 7.52 5.70
N LYS A 174 12.37 6.51 6.26
CA LYS A 174 13.56 5.90 5.64
C LYS A 174 13.23 5.03 4.42
N LYS A 175 12.03 4.47 4.36
CA LYS A 175 11.53 3.71 3.21
C LYS A 175 11.31 4.64 2.02
N TYR A 176 10.74 5.83 2.25
CA TYR A 176 10.36 6.78 1.21
C TYR A 176 11.37 7.91 0.97
N SER A 177 12.48 8.00 1.72
CA SER A 177 13.50 9.05 1.49
C SER A 177 14.07 9.06 0.07
N SER A 178 14.25 7.90 -0.57
CA SER A 178 14.65 7.84 -1.98
C SER A 178 13.54 8.31 -2.92
N SER A 179 12.28 8.07 -2.56
CA SER A 179 11.08 8.52 -3.27
C SER A 179 11.02 10.04 -3.27
N THR A 180 11.21 10.67 -2.11
CA THR A 180 11.23 12.12 -1.95
C THR A 180 12.32 12.77 -2.79
N LYS A 181 13.55 12.23 -2.76
CA LYS A 181 14.65 12.73 -3.60
C LYS A 181 14.33 12.64 -5.09
N ALA A 182 13.75 11.52 -5.54
CA ALA A 182 13.33 11.36 -6.92
C ALA A 182 12.19 12.32 -7.30
N PHE A 183 11.26 12.59 -6.38
CA PHE A 183 10.19 13.57 -6.56
C PHE A 183 10.74 15.00 -6.72
N GLN A 184 11.73 15.38 -5.93
CA GLN A 184 12.41 16.67 -6.05
C GLN A 184 13.16 16.78 -7.39
N GLN A 185 13.83 15.72 -7.83
CA GLN A 185 14.47 15.66 -9.15
C GLN A 185 13.45 15.72 -10.29
N LEU A 186 12.33 15.02 -10.16
CA LEU A 186 11.23 15.04 -11.13
C LEU A 186 10.65 16.44 -11.26
N THR A 187 10.44 17.12 -10.13
CA THR A 187 9.95 18.50 -10.07
C THR A 187 10.89 19.45 -10.80
N LYS A 188 12.21 19.35 -10.57
CA LYS A 188 13.22 20.14 -11.29
C LYS A 188 13.20 19.88 -12.79
N LEU A 189 13.20 18.61 -13.20
CA LEU A 189 13.16 18.22 -14.61
C LEU A 189 11.90 18.73 -15.32
N ARG A 190 10.75 18.67 -14.64
CA ARG A 190 9.48 19.18 -15.17
C ARG A 190 9.45 20.71 -15.28
N LEU A 191 10.01 21.42 -14.30
CA LEU A 191 10.19 22.87 -14.37
C LEU A 191 11.08 23.27 -15.56
N GLU A 192 12.18 22.55 -15.79
CA GLU A 192 13.08 22.82 -16.93
C GLU A 192 12.41 22.53 -18.29
N ARG A 193 11.62 21.46 -18.38
CA ARG A 193 11.00 21.02 -19.64
C ARG A 193 9.71 21.76 -19.98
N TYR A 194 8.86 22.00 -19.00
CA TYR A 194 7.51 22.54 -19.19
C TYR A 194 7.37 23.99 -18.69
N GLY A 195 8.38 24.52 -17.99
CA GLY A 195 8.48 25.94 -17.64
C GLY A 195 7.26 26.47 -16.89
N ALA A 196 6.69 27.55 -17.42
CA ALA A 196 5.56 28.26 -16.83
C ALA A 196 4.30 27.39 -16.66
N VAL A 197 4.07 26.41 -17.55
CA VAL A 197 2.88 25.54 -17.51
C VAL A 197 2.88 24.70 -16.25
N TYR A 198 4.04 24.14 -15.89
CA TYR A 198 4.18 23.36 -14.65
C TYR A 198 4.05 24.22 -13.39
N SER A 199 4.56 25.45 -13.42
CA SER A 199 4.45 26.40 -12.30
C SER A 199 3.01 26.83 -12.03
N GLN A 200 2.12 26.75 -13.03
CA GLN A 200 0.69 26.99 -12.88
C GLN A 200 -0.07 25.74 -12.38
N GLY A 201 0.63 24.63 -12.12
CA GLY A 201 0.04 23.37 -11.69
C GLY A 201 -0.56 22.55 -12.83
N GLU A 202 -0.38 22.98 -14.08
CA GLU A 202 -0.87 22.26 -15.25
C GLU A 202 0.22 21.32 -15.78
N ILE A 203 -0.11 20.04 -15.93
CA ILE A 203 0.76 19.06 -16.57
C ILE A 203 0.01 18.57 -17.80
N PRO A 204 0.60 18.62 -19.01
CA PRO A 204 -0.04 18.06 -20.18
C PRO A 204 -0.33 16.58 -19.93
N PHE A 205 -1.59 16.18 -20.05
CA PHE A 205 -1.96 14.78 -19.90
C PHE A 205 -1.27 13.96 -20.99
N GLN A 206 -0.40 13.04 -20.56
CA GLN A 206 0.34 12.16 -21.46
C GLN A 206 0.08 10.71 -21.07
N SER A 207 -0.17 9.86 -22.07
CA SER A 207 -0.22 8.42 -21.86
C SER A 207 1.14 7.92 -21.37
N VAL A 208 1.15 6.89 -20.53
CA VAL A 208 2.37 6.26 -19.98
C VAL A 208 3.40 5.88 -21.05
N TYR A 209 2.95 5.53 -22.25
CA TYR A 209 3.81 5.13 -23.38
C TYR A 209 4.48 6.30 -24.10
N LYS A 210 3.95 7.51 -23.95
CA LYS A 210 4.50 8.75 -24.56
C LYS A 210 5.41 9.52 -23.59
N LEU A 211 5.50 9.09 -22.33
CA LEU A 211 6.35 9.74 -21.34
C LEU A 211 7.83 9.61 -21.73
N PRO A 212 8.60 10.71 -21.69
CA PRO A 212 10.04 10.67 -21.88
C PRO A 212 10.71 9.73 -20.87
N HIS A 213 11.73 9.00 -21.30
CA HIS A 213 12.31 7.92 -20.48
C HIS A 213 12.89 8.39 -19.14
N ASP A 214 13.50 9.58 -19.09
CA ASP A 214 14.06 10.10 -17.85
C ASP A 214 12.98 10.49 -16.85
N GLU A 215 11.87 11.04 -17.36
CA GLU A 215 10.68 11.37 -16.56
C GLU A 215 10.01 10.09 -16.03
N LEU A 216 9.83 9.09 -16.90
CA LEU A 216 9.29 7.79 -16.51
C LEU A 216 10.11 7.15 -15.38
N LYS A 217 11.45 7.16 -15.50
CA LYS A 217 12.36 6.59 -14.50
C LYS A 217 12.20 7.30 -13.16
N LEU A 218 12.21 8.63 -13.14
CA LEU A 218 12.06 9.42 -11.91
C LEU A 218 10.67 9.24 -11.29
N LEU A 219 9.62 9.15 -12.11
CA LEU A 219 8.25 8.96 -11.64
C LEU A 219 8.05 7.58 -10.99
N VAL A 220 8.57 6.51 -11.60
CA VAL A 220 8.58 5.17 -10.98
C VAL A 220 9.35 5.19 -9.66
N GLN A 221 10.46 5.92 -9.58
CA GLN A 221 11.22 6.07 -8.34
C GLN A 221 10.43 6.84 -7.27
N SER A 222 9.79 7.96 -7.63
CA SER A 222 9.06 8.82 -6.70
C SER A 222 7.81 8.14 -6.14
N LEU A 223 7.21 7.21 -6.89
CA LEU A 223 6.08 6.38 -6.44
C LEU A 223 6.53 5.04 -5.81
N ASN A 224 7.83 4.82 -5.64
CA ASN A 224 8.40 3.60 -5.05
C ASN A 224 7.95 2.29 -5.75
N LEU A 225 7.80 2.32 -7.08
CA LEU A 225 7.35 1.19 -7.91
C LEU A 225 8.50 0.26 -8.34
N LYS A 226 9.67 0.42 -7.73
CA LYS A 226 10.87 -0.39 -7.97
C LYS A 226 11.39 -0.94 -6.65
N SER A 227 12.23 -1.98 -6.73
CA SER A 227 13.01 -2.36 -5.55
C SER A 227 14.04 -1.26 -5.22
N LYS A 228 14.25 -1.02 -3.94
CA LYS A 228 15.28 -0.10 -3.43
C LYS A 228 16.69 -0.55 -3.79
N TYR A 229 16.95 -1.84 -3.85
CA TYR A 229 18.29 -2.40 -4.02
C TYR A 229 18.78 -2.41 -5.48
N LEU A 230 17.85 -2.39 -6.43
CA LEU A 230 18.20 -2.38 -7.85
C LEU A 230 18.14 -0.94 -8.39
N PRO A 231 19.21 -0.47 -9.05
CA PRO A 231 19.19 0.82 -9.71
C PRO A 231 18.25 0.79 -10.93
N VAL A 232 17.66 1.95 -11.25
CA VAL A 232 16.58 2.02 -12.26
C VAL A 232 17.03 1.72 -13.67
N PHE A 233 18.28 2.04 -14.01
CA PHE A 233 18.79 1.82 -15.35
C PHE A 233 18.82 0.33 -15.74
N LEU A 234 18.80 -0.60 -14.78
CA LEU A 234 18.74 -2.05 -15.04
C LEU A 234 17.34 -2.54 -15.43
N TYR A 235 16.30 -1.73 -15.22
CA TYR A 235 14.94 -2.13 -15.56
C TYR A 235 14.63 -1.78 -17.02
N PRO A 236 14.10 -2.73 -17.81
CA PRO A 236 13.59 -2.44 -19.13
C PRO A 236 12.47 -1.39 -19.08
N ILE A 237 12.45 -0.48 -20.06
CA ILE A 237 11.45 0.60 -20.14
C ILE A 237 10.03 0.05 -20.18
N SER A 238 9.80 -1.05 -20.91
CA SER A 238 8.50 -1.72 -20.99
C SER A 238 8.01 -2.19 -19.61
N THR A 239 8.90 -2.70 -18.76
CA THR A 239 8.57 -3.10 -17.39
C THR A 239 8.21 -1.89 -16.53
N LEU A 240 8.93 -0.78 -16.68
CA LEU A 240 8.64 0.46 -15.96
C LEU A 240 7.28 1.04 -16.37
N GLN A 241 6.98 1.07 -17.67
CA GLN A 241 5.69 1.48 -18.21
C GLN A 241 4.55 0.58 -17.71
N ALA A 242 4.74 -0.75 -17.74
CA ALA A 242 3.73 -1.69 -17.26
C ALA A 242 3.44 -1.50 -15.77
N ARG A 243 4.47 -1.30 -14.93
CA ARG A 243 4.29 -1.03 -13.50
C ARG A 243 3.60 0.30 -13.24
N LEU A 244 3.98 1.34 -13.97
CA LEU A 244 3.36 2.65 -13.82
C LEU A 244 1.90 2.63 -14.25
N LYS A 245 1.58 1.99 -15.39
CA LYS A 245 0.21 1.80 -15.86
C LYS A 245 -0.62 1.03 -14.83
N PHE A 246 -0.09 -0.09 -14.34
CA PHE A 246 -0.75 -0.88 -13.31
C PHE A 246 -1.03 -0.07 -12.03
N HIS A 247 -0.09 0.77 -11.61
CA HIS A 247 -0.26 1.64 -10.45
C HIS A 247 -1.30 2.75 -10.68
N TYR A 248 -1.30 3.36 -11.87
CA TYR A 248 -2.33 4.33 -12.27
C TYR A 248 -3.72 3.70 -12.26
N ASP A 249 -3.85 2.53 -12.86
CA ASP A 249 -5.07 1.72 -12.90
C ASP A 249 -5.56 1.39 -11.48
N LEU A 250 -4.65 1.04 -10.57
CA LEU A 250 -4.96 0.80 -9.16
C LEU A 250 -5.49 2.07 -8.46
N ILE A 251 -4.83 3.22 -8.66
CA ILE A 251 -5.27 4.49 -8.08
C ILE A 251 -6.65 4.88 -8.60
N LYS A 252 -6.91 4.67 -9.91
CA LYS A 252 -8.19 4.99 -10.53
C LYS A 252 -9.33 4.22 -9.86
N VAL A 253 -9.17 2.90 -9.72
CA VAL A 253 -10.14 2.05 -9.02
C VAL A 253 -10.30 2.45 -7.55
N ASP A 254 -9.20 2.72 -6.83
CA ASP A 254 -9.29 3.16 -5.42
C ASP A 254 -9.97 4.53 -5.28
N ASN A 255 -9.75 5.47 -6.21
CA ASN A 255 -10.44 6.76 -6.24
C ASN A 255 -11.94 6.58 -6.48
N HIS A 256 -12.34 5.71 -7.40
CA HIS A 256 -13.74 5.39 -7.62
C HIS A 256 -14.41 4.93 -6.32
N TYR A 257 -13.76 4.03 -5.57
CA TYR A 257 -14.27 3.59 -4.27
C TYR A 257 -14.30 4.67 -3.18
N LEU A 258 -13.35 5.61 -3.20
CA LEU A 258 -13.31 6.71 -2.23
C LEU A 258 -14.38 7.77 -2.47
N ILE A 259 -14.81 7.94 -3.73
CA ILE A 259 -15.82 8.91 -4.15
C ILE A 259 -17.23 8.31 -4.08
N ASN A 260 -17.39 7.08 -4.57
CA ASN A 260 -18.69 6.43 -4.78
C ASN A 260 -19.02 5.36 -3.72
N GLY A 261 -18.34 5.37 -2.57
CA GLY A 261 -18.51 4.35 -1.53
C GLY A 261 -19.95 4.28 -0.97
N GLU A 262 -20.55 3.08 -1.00
CA GLU A 262 -21.97 2.87 -0.63
C GLU A 262 -22.28 3.13 0.87
N ASP A 263 -21.27 3.09 1.75
CA ASP A 263 -21.45 3.11 3.20
C ASP A 263 -21.28 4.50 3.86
N GLY A 264 -21.15 5.58 3.09
CA GLY A 264 -20.76 6.90 3.63
C GLY A 264 -19.32 6.95 4.16
N ASN A 265 -18.56 5.85 4.01
CA ASN A 265 -17.12 5.74 4.24
C ASN A 265 -16.33 6.38 3.10
N ASN A 266 -16.59 7.66 2.86
CA ASN A 266 -15.82 8.49 1.94
C ASN A 266 -14.44 8.78 2.55
N ILE A 267 -13.68 9.68 1.92
CA ILE A 267 -12.36 10.15 2.41
C ILE A 267 -12.35 10.45 3.93
N TRP A 268 -13.46 10.95 4.47
CA TRP A 268 -13.64 11.27 5.89
C TRP A 268 -13.72 10.07 6.84
N GLY A 269 -14.09 8.89 6.34
CA GLY A 269 -14.15 7.64 7.11
C GLY A 269 -12.81 6.90 7.18
N LEU A 270 -11.74 7.45 6.58
CA LEU A 270 -10.42 6.82 6.56
C LEU A 270 -9.72 6.97 7.90
N ASN A 271 -9.17 5.86 8.40
CA ASN A 271 -8.24 5.89 9.52
C ASN A 271 -6.99 6.72 9.16
N LYS A 272 -6.38 7.44 10.10
CA LYS A 272 -5.17 8.26 9.87
C LYS A 272 -4.08 7.51 9.10
N ASN A 273 -3.80 6.27 9.49
CA ASN A 273 -2.79 5.43 8.81
C ASN A 273 -3.18 5.07 7.37
N GLU A 274 -4.48 4.88 7.12
CA GLU A 274 -5.03 4.58 5.80
C GLU A 274 -4.98 5.82 4.90
N LEU A 275 -5.26 7.00 5.46
CA LEU A 275 -5.15 8.29 4.79
C LEU A 275 -3.69 8.58 4.41
N ILE A 276 -2.76 8.49 5.36
CA ILE A 276 -1.32 8.69 5.11
C ILE A 276 -0.84 7.76 3.99
N ARG A 277 -1.19 6.47 4.07
CA ARG A 277 -0.82 5.50 3.03
C ARG A 277 -1.43 5.85 1.67
N SER A 278 -2.71 6.23 1.64
CA SER A 278 -3.40 6.64 0.42
C SER A 278 -2.76 7.86 -0.24
N CYS A 279 -2.29 8.81 0.57
CA CYS A 279 -1.56 9.98 0.09
C CYS A 279 -0.15 9.62 -0.39
N LEU A 280 0.56 8.72 0.30
CA LEU A 280 1.87 8.22 -0.12
C LEU A 280 1.81 7.45 -1.44
N ASP A 281 0.80 6.58 -1.61
CA ASP A 281 0.60 5.82 -2.84
C ASP A 281 0.31 6.75 -4.04
N ARG A 282 -0.26 7.93 -3.78
CA ARG A 282 -0.52 8.99 -4.79
C ARG A 282 0.62 10.00 -4.93
N GLY A 283 1.68 9.91 -4.11
CA GLY A 283 2.79 10.86 -4.11
C GLY A 283 2.43 12.26 -3.66
N LEU A 284 1.42 12.41 -2.77
CA LEU A 284 0.92 13.70 -2.29
C LEU A 284 1.61 14.21 -1.02
N LEU A 285 2.32 13.34 -0.30
CA LEU A 285 3.00 13.69 0.95
C LEU A 285 4.51 13.75 0.75
N ASP A 286 5.14 14.78 1.31
CA ASP A 286 6.58 14.86 1.47
C ASP A 286 6.93 14.60 2.94
N LEU A 287 7.30 13.35 3.25
CA LEU A 287 7.64 12.94 4.63
C LEU A 287 8.85 13.65 5.24
N GLU A 288 9.61 14.43 4.47
CA GLU A 288 10.69 15.27 5.01
C GLU A 288 10.20 16.65 5.50
N LYS A 289 9.03 17.10 5.02
CA LYS A 289 8.45 18.42 5.33
C LYS A 289 7.15 18.34 6.12
N ASP A 290 6.37 17.29 5.89
CA ASP A 290 5.06 17.08 6.51
C ASP A 290 5.24 16.26 7.78
N ASP A 291 4.97 16.86 8.95
CA ASP A 291 4.96 16.15 10.23
C ASP A 291 3.84 15.09 10.25
N LEU A 292 4.21 13.83 10.50
CA LEU A 292 3.29 12.67 10.57
C LEU A 292 2.59 12.52 11.93
#